data_AF-A0A452ZI61-F1
#
_entry.id   AF-A0A452ZI61-F1
#
_cell.length_a   1.000
_cell.length_b   1.000
_cell.length_c   1.000
_cell.angle_alpha   90.00
_cell.angle_beta   90.00
_cell.angle_gamma   90.00
#
_symmetry.space_group_name_H-M   'P 1'
#
loop_
_entity.id
_entity.type
_entity.pdbx_description
1 polymer ?
#
loop_
_entity_poly.entity_id
_entity_poly.type
_entity_poly.pdbx_seq_one_letter_code
_entity_poly.pdbx_strand_id
1 'polypeptide(L)'
;LITMGSVGTGLLKGLRRVLEQQRKSVDLCRTSRAWSSTVSFSDIDEKDDMGDDGDLKDSRRELEPQSVDPKKGWGFRGVHRAIICGKVGQAPVQKILRNGRTITIFTIGTGGMFDQRVIGSADTPKPAQWHRIAVHSEHLGAYAVQKLVKNSAVYVEGEIETRVYNDGVDGQVRNISEICIRGDGMLVNID
;
A
#
# COMPACT_ATOMS: atom_id res chain seq x y z
N LEU A 1 -32.86 24.77 -67.38
CA LEU A 1 -32.41 23.54 -68.06
C LEU A 1 -31.23 22.98 -67.26
N ILE A 2 -31.33 21.72 -66.86
CA ILE A 2 -30.46 21.00 -65.93
C ILE A 2 -29.31 20.35 -66.70
N THR A 3 -28.08 20.41 -66.16
CA THR A 3 -26.96 19.46 -66.41
C THR A 3 -25.95 19.68 -65.29
N MET A 4 -26.04 19.03 -64.12
CA MET A 4 -25.47 17.70 -63.78
C MET A 4 -24.10 17.41 -64.42
N GLY A 5 -23.05 17.57 -63.62
CA GLY A 5 -21.70 17.07 -63.86
C GLY A 5 -21.19 16.42 -62.57
N SER A 6 -20.98 15.11 -62.66
CA SER A 6 -20.76 14.13 -61.59
C SER A 6 -19.53 14.39 -60.71
N VAL A 7 -19.69 14.24 -59.40
CA VAL A 7 -18.62 14.24 -58.38
C VAL A 7 -17.97 12.86 -58.39
N GLY A 8 -16.70 12.79 -58.82
CA GLY A 8 -15.91 11.57 -58.85
C GLY A 8 -15.66 11.00 -57.45
N THR A 9 -16.12 9.79 -57.22
CA THR A 9 -15.87 8.96 -56.05
C THR A 9 -14.44 8.40 -56.08
N GLY A 10 -13.55 9.05 -55.33
CA GLY A 10 -12.17 8.57 -55.08
C GLY A 10 -12.14 7.54 -53.96
N LEU A 11 -12.06 6.29 -54.36
CA LEU A 11 -12.06 5.06 -53.56
C LEU A 11 -10.88 4.95 -52.58
N LEU A 12 -11.20 4.64 -51.33
CA LEU A 12 -10.31 4.22 -50.24
C LEU A 12 -9.43 3.03 -50.65
N LYS A 13 -8.10 3.20 -50.71
CA LYS A 13 -7.13 2.10 -50.72
C LYS A 13 -5.84 2.53 -50.02
N GLY A 14 -5.71 2.18 -48.74
CA GLY A 14 -4.51 2.47 -47.95
C GLY A 14 -4.47 1.71 -46.63
N LEU A 15 -4.92 0.45 -46.64
CA LEU A 15 -4.83 -0.46 -45.51
C LEU A 15 -3.81 -1.55 -45.81
N ARG A 16 -2.88 -1.74 -44.87
CA ARG A 16 -1.99 -2.90 -44.65
C ARG A 16 -0.75 -3.00 -45.54
N ARG A 17 0.41 -2.64 -44.97
CA ARG A 17 1.69 -3.38 -45.10
C ARG A 17 2.74 -2.82 -44.12
N VAL A 18 2.58 -3.11 -42.83
CA VAL A 18 3.70 -3.31 -41.89
C VAL A 18 3.21 -4.33 -40.85
N LEU A 19 2.99 -5.56 -41.30
CA LEU A 19 3.07 -6.74 -40.44
C LEU A 19 4.38 -7.42 -40.81
N GLU A 20 5.06 -7.94 -39.79
CA GLU A 20 6.36 -8.62 -39.85
C GLU A 20 7.59 -7.73 -40.03
N GLN A 21 8.01 -7.11 -38.93
CA GLN A 21 9.35 -7.45 -38.43
C GLN A 21 9.45 -7.22 -36.93
N GLN A 22 9.81 -8.30 -36.24
CA GLN A 22 10.34 -8.35 -34.88
C GLN A 22 9.31 -8.16 -33.75
N ARG A 23 8.54 -9.23 -33.52
CA ARG A 23 8.21 -9.69 -32.16
C ARG A 23 9.50 -9.67 -31.32
N LYS A 24 9.69 -8.64 -30.50
CA LYS A 24 10.56 -8.72 -29.34
C LYS A 24 9.66 -9.01 -28.15
N SER A 25 9.77 -10.23 -27.63
CA SER A 25 9.20 -10.60 -26.33
C SER A 25 9.71 -9.58 -25.32
N VAL A 26 8.82 -8.79 -24.74
CA VAL A 26 9.16 -8.05 -23.52
C VAL A 26 8.88 -9.04 -22.41
N ASP A 27 9.88 -9.86 -22.13
CA ASP A 27 9.86 -10.77 -20.99
C ASP A 27 9.85 -9.90 -19.73
N LEU A 28 8.68 -9.83 -19.12
CA LEU A 28 8.48 -9.20 -17.81
C LEU A 28 9.15 -10.11 -16.77
N CYS A 29 10.47 -10.00 -16.62
CA CYS A 29 11.17 -10.66 -15.53
C CYS A 29 10.81 -9.91 -14.24
N ARG A 30 9.75 -10.38 -13.58
CA ARG A 30 9.47 -10.08 -12.19
C ARG A 30 10.61 -10.67 -11.37
N THR A 31 11.69 -9.91 -11.20
CA THR A 31 12.78 -10.27 -10.29
C THR A 31 12.23 -10.20 -8.88
N SER A 32 11.63 -11.30 -8.46
CA SER A 32 11.31 -11.58 -7.08
C SER A 32 12.65 -11.63 -6.36
N ARG A 33 12.97 -10.60 -5.57
CA ARG A 33 14.01 -10.75 -4.55
C ARG A 33 13.43 -11.64 -3.46
N ALA A 34 13.48 -12.95 -3.71
CA ALA A 34 13.43 -13.92 -2.63
C ALA A 34 14.65 -13.61 -1.75
N TRP A 35 14.41 -13.19 -0.52
CA TRP A 35 15.46 -13.22 0.49
C TRP A 35 15.71 -14.67 0.87
N SER A 36 16.62 -15.30 0.14
CA SER A 36 17.35 -16.45 0.64
C SER A 36 18.69 -15.93 1.13
N SER A 37 18.86 -15.89 2.45
CA SER A 37 20.17 -15.68 3.06
C SER A 37 21.08 -16.81 2.60
N THR A 38 21.99 -16.49 1.69
CA THR A 38 23.09 -17.37 1.30
C THR A 38 24.05 -17.43 2.48
N VAL A 39 24.13 -18.58 3.15
CA VAL A 39 25.31 -18.88 3.95
C VAL A 39 26.47 -19.06 2.97
N SER A 40 27.49 -18.22 3.12
CA SER A 40 28.70 -18.28 2.32
C SER A 40 29.33 -19.65 2.47
N PHE A 41 29.52 -20.35 1.35
CA PHE A 41 30.25 -21.60 1.28
C PHE A 41 31.71 -21.27 0.89
N SER A 42 32.60 -21.33 1.87
CA SER A 42 34.07 -21.31 1.77
C SER A 42 34.59 -21.77 3.14
N ASP A 43 35.45 -22.77 3.33
CA ASP A 43 36.30 -23.55 2.46
C ASP A 43 36.30 -25.01 2.96
N ILE A 44 36.52 -25.95 2.04
CA ILE A 44 36.93 -27.31 2.36
C ILE A 44 38.40 -27.22 2.78
N ASP A 45 38.66 -27.39 4.07
CA ASP A 45 39.97 -27.84 4.56
C ASP A 45 39.81 -29.30 4.99
N GLU A 46 40.29 -30.21 4.14
CA GLU A 46 40.54 -31.60 4.50
C GLU A 46 41.65 -31.65 5.55
N LYS A 47 41.31 -32.05 6.78
CA LYS A 47 42.26 -32.64 7.72
C LYS A 47 41.61 -33.81 8.45
N ASP A 48 41.93 -35.00 7.98
CA ASP A 48 41.86 -36.22 8.76
C ASP A 48 42.81 -36.09 9.96
N ASP A 49 42.29 -36.15 11.19
CA ASP A 49 42.96 -36.82 12.31
C ASP A 49 42.06 -36.98 13.55
N MET A 50 41.75 -38.25 13.85
CA MET A 50 41.59 -38.92 15.14
C MET A 50 41.03 -38.16 16.37
N GLY A 51 39.78 -38.50 16.73
CA GLY A 51 39.33 -38.86 18.09
C GLY A 51 39.28 -37.79 19.18
N ASP A 52 38.08 -37.34 19.53
CA ASP A 52 37.72 -36.95 20.90
C ASP A 52 36.19 -36.96 21.09
N ASP A 53 35.75 -37.55 22.20
CA ASP A 53 34.36 -37.86 22.51
C ASP A 53 33.67 -36.62 23.10
N GLY A 54 33.25 -35.68 22.23
CA GLY A 54 32.73 -34.39 22.67
C GLY A 54 31.42 -33.95 22.00
N ASP A 55 30.35 -33.91 22.80
CA ASP A 55 29.32 -32.86 22.78
C ASP A 55 28.36 -32.78 21.56
N LEU A 56 27.23 -33.52 21.62
CA LEU A 56 26.01 -33.10 20.91
C LEU A 56 25.17 -32.21 21.84
N LYS A 57 25.64 -30.99 22.10
CA LYS A 57 24.72 -29.92 22.48
C LYS A 57 24.10 -29.41 21.20
N ASP A 58 22.88 -29.87 20.93
CA ASP A 58 21.94 -29.20 20.04
C ASP A 58 21.82 -27.76 20.53
N SER A 59 22.65 -26.89 19.96
CA SER A 59 22.54 -25.44 20.07
C SER A 59 21.33 -25.05 19.23
N ARG A 60 20.17 -25.44 19.77
CA ARG A 60 18.88 -24.83 19.51
C ARG A 60 19.15 -23.34 19.56
N ARG A 61 19.30 -22.73 18.38
CA ARG A 61 19.43 -21.29 18.23
C ARG A 61 18.18 -20.74 18.87
N GLU A 62 18.32 -20.29 20.11
CA GLU A 62 17.24 -19.72 20.88
C GLU A 62 16.86 -18.47 20.11
N LEU A 63 15.71 -18.55 19.44
CA LEU A 63 15.16 -17.44 18.68
C LEU A 63 14.78 -16.39 19.72
N GLU A 64 15.71 -15.52 20.07
CA GLU A 64 15.45 -14.34 20.89
C GLU A 64 14.23 -13.64 20.29
N PRO A 65 13.10 -13.58 21.00
CA PRO A 65 11.85 -13.06 20.45
C PRO A 65 11.93 -11.54 20.39
N GLN A 66 12.71 -11.00 19.44
CA GLN A 66 12.65 -9.63 18.94
C GLN A 66 12.22 -8.61 20.02
N SER A 67 12.97 -8.57 21.12
CA SER A 67 12.63 -7.79 22.32
C SER A 67 12.78 -6.31 21.99
N VAL A 68 11.67 -5.63 21.76
CA VAL A 68 11.64 -4.17 21.56
C VAL A 68 11.93 -3.51 22.90
N ASP A 69 13.06 -2.81 23.02
CA ASP A 69 13.37 -2.03 24.22
C ASP A 69 12.32 -0.93 24.42
N PRO A 70 11.56 -0.90 25.53
CA PRO A 70 10.50 0.12 25.72
C PRO A 70 11.04 1.55 25.77
N LYS A 71 12.32 1.72 26.16
CA LYS A 71 12.99 3.02 26.28
C LYS A 71 13.71 3.46 25.01
N LYS A 72 14.18 2.51 24.20
CA LYS A 72 15.05 2.76 23.05
C LYS A 72 14.35 2.49 21.71
N GLY A 73 13.24 1.73 21.74
CA GLY A 73 12.59 1.22 20.55
C GLY A 73 13.46 0.18 19.84
N TRP A 74 13.16 -0.06 18.57
CA TRP A 74 13.98 -0.89 17.70
C TRP A 74 15.30 -0.19 17.34
N GLY A 75 16.39 -0.96 17.21
CA GLY A 75 17.67 -0.46 16.71
C GLY A 75 17.66 0.01 15.25
N PHE A 76 16.54 -0.14 14.53
CA PHE A 76 16.30 0.36 13.18
C PHE A 76 14.85 0.87 13.06
N ARG A 77 14.60 1.86 12.20
CA ARG A 77 13.29 2.55 12.09
C ARG A 77 12.17 1.68 11.49
N GLY A 78 12.51 0.61 10.77
CA GLY A 78 11.54 -0.22 10.03
C GLY A 78 10.88 0.52 8.87
N VAL A 79 9.91 -0.15 8.24
CA VAL A 79 9.07 0.43 7.16
C VAL A 79 7.62 0.41 7.62
N HIS A 80 7.00 1.59 7.65
CA HIS A 80 5.61 1.78 8.06
C HIS A 80 4.82 2.24 6.84
N ARG A 81 4.17 1.32 6.15
CA ARG A 81 3.37 1.62 4.95
C ARG A 81 1.99 0.99 5.07
N ALA A 82 0.97 1.80 4.86
CA ALA A 82 -0.43 1.39 4.85
C ALA A 82 -1.00 1.68 3.47
N ILE A 83 -1.64 0.67 2.89
CA ILE A 83 -2.34 0.76 1.60
C ILE A 83 -3.80 0.44 1.87
N ILE A 84 -4.70 1.34 1.48
CA ILE A 84 -6.13 1.17 1.65
C ILE A 84 -6.84 1.45 0.34
N CYS A 85 -7.70 0.51 -0.04
CA CYS A 85 -8.67 0.68 -1.11
C CYS A 85 -10.07 0.59 -0.51
N GLY A 86 -10.89 1.61 -0.72
CA GLY A 86 -12.23 1.62 -0.14
C GLY A 86 -13.05 2.80 -0.61
N LYS A 87 -14.15 3.06 0.11
CA LYS A 87 -15.05 4.17 -0.21
C LYS A 87 -14.98 5.27 0.83
N VAL A 88 -15.01 6.52 0.39
CA VAL A 88 -15.02 7.69 1.26
C VAL A 88 -16.33 7.72 2.06
N GLY A 89 -16.25 7.75 3.39
CA GLY A 89 -17.42 7.79 4.27
C GLY A 89 -18.04 9.19 4.39
N GLN A 90 -17.18 10.20 4.52
CA GLN A 90 -17.53 11.60 4.63
C GLN A 90 -16.62 12.43 3.73
N ALA A 91 -17.16 13.49 3.14
CA ALA A 91 -16.39 14.38 2.27
C ALA A 91 -15.16 14.95 3.01
N PRO A 92 -14.02 15.13 2.33
CA PRO A 92 -12.81 15.61 3.01
C PRO A 92 -12.95 17.01 3.57
N VAL A 93 -12.51 17.16 4.82
CA VAL A 93 -12.53 18.44 5.54
C VAL A 93 -11.12 18.97 5.68
N GLN A 94 -10.90 20.16 5.14
CA GLN A 94 -9.64 20.88 5.27
C GLN A 94 -9.62 21.67 6.59
N LYS A 95 -8.52 21.56 7.33
CA LYS A 95 -8.29 22.25 8.60
C LYS A 95 -6.93 22.93 8.58
N ILE A 96 -6.87 24.13 9.14
CA ILE A 96 -5.62 24.86 9.33
C ILE A 96 -5.13 24.57 10.75
N LEU A 97 -3.91 24.05 10.87
CA LEU A 97 -3.26 23.83 12.16
C LEU A 97 -2.72 25.14 12.72
N ARG A 98 -2.42 25.14 14.03
CA ARG A 98 -1.78 26.27 14.73
C ARG A 98 -0.42 26.67 14.17
N ASN A 99 0.25 25.75 13.47
CA ASN A 99 1.53 26.00 12.81
C ASN A 99 1.36 26.63 11.41
N GLY A 100 0.14 26.99 11.00
CA GLY A 100 -0.17 27.54 9.69
C GLY A 100 -0.24 26.52 8.55
N ARG A 101 0.06 25.25 8.81
CA ARG A 101 -0.05 24.19 7.80
C ARG A 101 -1.50 23.73 7.66
N THR A 102 -1.85 23.36 6.44
CA THR A 102 -3.17 22.83 6.13
C THR A 102 -3.15 21.30 6.14
N ILE A 103 -4.15 20.69 6.77
CA ILE A 103 -4.37 19.24 6.78
C ILE A 103 -5.76 18.93 6.26
N THR A 104 -5.88 17.89 5.44
CA THR A 104 -7.18 17.40 4.99
C THR A 104 -7.48 16.06 5.62
N ILE A 105 -8.67 15.91 6.20
CA ILE A 105 -9.03 14.73 6.99
C ILE A 105 -10.32 14.14 6.46
N PHE A 106 -10.34 12.83 6.30
CA PHE A 106 -11.53 12.07 5.89
C PHE A 106 -11.46 10.63 6.39
N THR A 107 -12.54 9.88 6.18
CA THR A 107 -12.63 8.46 6.55
C THR A 107 -12.86 7.60 5.31
N ILE A 108 -12.25 6.41 5.31
CA ILE A 108 -12.45 5.40 4.29
C ILE A 108 -13.05 4.16 4.94
N GLY A 109 -14.15 3.68 4.38
CA GLY A 109 -14.74 2.40 4.73
C GLY A 109 -14.15 1.28 3.87
N THR A 110 -13.65 0.23 4.52
CA THR A 110 -13.33 -1.05 3.89
C THR A 110 -14.31 -2.09 4.42
N GLY A 111 -15.04 -2.77 3.53
CA GLY A 111 -16.03 -3.78 3.90
C GLY A 111 -16.14 -4.89 2.85
N GLY A 112 -16.82 -5.97 3.20
CA GLY A 112 -17.09 -7.09 2.27
C GLY A 112 -16.20 -8.32 2.45
N MET A 113 -15.37 -8.39 3.49
CA MET A 113 -14.68 -9.64 3.84
C MET A 113 -15.67 -10.57 4.54
N PHE A 114 -16.08 -11.63 3.86
CA PHE A 114 -16.77 -12.78 4.47
C PHE A 114 -15.76 -13.59 5.28
N ASP A 115 -16.16 -14.14 6.43
CA ASP A 115 -15.31 -15.09 7.14
C ASP A 115 -15.39 -16.45 6.44
N GLN A 116 -14.46 -16.71 5.53
CA GLN A 116 -14.39 -17.96 4.78
C GLN A 116 -14.22 -19.21 5.67
N ARG A 117 -13.96 -19.04 6.98
CA ARG A 117 -13.85 -20.15 7.94
C ARG A 117 -15.20 -20.60 8.49
N VAL A 118 -16.25 -19.79 8.36
CA VAL A 118 -17.60 -20.11 8.83
C VAL A 118 -18.45 -20.53 7.63
N ILE A 119 -18.36 -21.81 7.27
CA ILE A 119 -19.20 -22.39 6.21
C ILE A 119 -20.54 -22.76 6.86
N GLY A 120 -21.57 -21.92 6.71
CA GLY A 120 -22.92 -22.16 7.25
C GLY A 120 -23.85 -20.95 7.10
N SER A 121 -25.12 -21.10 7.50
CA SER A 121 -26.26 -20.14 7.32
C SER A 121 -26.07 -18.73 7.91
N ALA A 122 -24.91 -18.43 8.48
CA ALA A 122 -24.53 -17.14 9.05
C ALA A 122 -23.35 -16.54 8.28
N ASP A 123 -23.38 -16.61 6.95
CA ASP A 123 -22.38 -15.98 6.05
C ASP A 123 -22.61 -14.46 5.97
N THR A 124 -22.66 -13.82 7.14
CA THR A 124 -22.88 -12.38 7.27
C THR A 124 -21.53 -11.68 7.09
N PRO A 125 -21.43 -10.71 6.17
CA PRO A 125 -20.17 -10.02 5.93
C PRO A 125 -19.67 -9.33 7.21
N LYS A 126 -18.35 -9.30 7.39
CA LYS A 126 -17.75 -8.58 8.52
C LYS A 126 -18.19 -7.12 8.52
N PRO A 127 -18.41 -6.53 9.71
CA PRO A 127 -18.77 -5.12 9.81
C PRO A 127 -17.70 -4.27 9.12
N ALA A 128 -18.13 -3.18 8.49
CA ALA A 128 -17.22 -2.27 7.81
C ALA A 128 -16.21 -1.69 8.80
N GLN A 129 -14.94 -1.69 8.39
CA GLN A 129 -13.86 -1.04 9.11
C GLN A 129 -13.70 0.38 8.59
N TRP A 130 -13.55 1.33 9.51
CA TRP A 130 -13.38 2.74 9.20
C TRP A 130 -11.96 3.17 9.50
N HIS A 131 -11.26 3.66 8.48
CA HIS A 131 -9.89 4.12 8.58
C HIS A 131 -9.86 5.63 8.47
N ARG A 132 -9.11 6.27 9.36
CA ARG A 132 -8.96 7.72 9.37
C ARG A 132 -7.73 8.13 8.58
N ILE A 133 -7.92 8.97 7.57
CA ILE A 133 -6.87 9.45 6.68
C ILE A 133 -6.56 10.90 7.00
N ALA A 134 -5.27 11.23 7.10
CA ALA A 134 -4.75 12.55 7.38
C ALA A 134 -3.75 12.96 6.27
N VAL A 135 -4.16 13.89 5.42
CA VAL A 135 -3.34 14.37 4.30
C VAL A 135 -2.64 15.65 4.71
N HIS A 136 -1.33 15.58 4.87
CA HIS A 136 -0.47 16.71 5.25
C HIS A 136 0.07 17.49 4.05
N SER A 137 0.09 16.86 2.86
CA SER A 137 0.45 17.54 1.62
C SER A 137 -0.65 18.51 1.21
N GLU A 138 -0.32 19.79 1.07
CA GLU A 138 -1.27 20.84 0.72
C GLU A 138 -1.90 20.61 -0.66
N HIS A 139 -1.09 20.22 -1.65
CA HIS A 139 -1.55 19.97 -3.01
C HIS A 139 -2.50 18.77 -3.07
N LEU A 140 -2.14 17.65 -2.44
CA LEU A 140 -3.01 16.47 -2.37
C LEU A 140 -4.27 16.74 -1.53
N GLY A 141 -4.16 17.56 -0.48
CA GLY A 141 -5.31 17.99 0.31
C GLY A 141 -6.31 18.81 -0.50
N ALA A 142 -5.83 19.78 -1.27
CA ALA A 142 -6.67 20.58 -2.18
C ALA A 142 -7.32 19.69 -3.26
N TYR A 143 -6.56 18.78 -3.86
CA TYR A 143 -7.09 17.78 -4.80
C TYR A 143 -8.19 16.92 -4.16
N ALA A 144 -7.96 16.43 -2.94
CA ALA A 144 -8.90 15.60 -2.20
C ALA A 144 -10.25 16.31 -2.01
N VAL A 145 -10.23 17.57 -1.56
CA VAL A 145 -11.45 18.37 -1.35
C VAL A 145 -12.19 18.63 -2.66
N GLN A 146 -11.47 18.85 -3.76
CA GLN A 146 -12.08 19.14 -5.06
C GLN A 146 -12.64 17.91 -5.77
N LYS A 147 -12.02 16.74 -5.60
CA LYS A 147 -12.32 15.54 -6.39
C LYS A 147 -13.04 14.44 -5.63
N LEU A 148 -12.88 14.36 -4.31
CA LEU A 148 -13.50 13.29 -3.54
C LEU A 148 -14.85 13.73 -3.00
N VAL A 149 -15.87 12.92 -3.30
CA VAL A 149 -17.20 13.05 -2.72
C VAL A 149 -17.51 11.86 -1.83
N LYS A 150 -18.58 11.96 -1.05
CA LYS A 150 -19.06 10.81 -0.27
C LYS A 150 -19.32 9.62 -1.19
N ASN A 151 -18.94 8.43 -0.73
CA ASN A 151 -19.00 7.15 -1.43
C ASN A 151 -18.02 6.98 -2.60
N SER A 152 -17.12 7.92 -2.84
CA SER A 152 -16.12 7.76 -3.90
C SER A 152 -15.14 6.63 -3.62
N ALA A 153 -14.82 5.83 -4.63
CA ALA A 153 -13.79 4.80 -4.56
C ALA A 153 -12.39 5.43 -4.61
N VAL A 154 -11.55 5.11 -3.64
CA VAL A 154 -10.23 5.72 -3.49
C VAL A 154 -9.15 4.69 -3.20
N TYR A 155 -7.97 4.95 -3.74
CA TYR A 155 -6.72 4.30 -3.39
C TYR A 155 -5.89 5.27 -2.55
N VAL A 156 -5.49 4.82 -1.37
CA VAL A 156 -4.65 5.58 -0.45
C VAL A 156 -3.42 4.78 -0.09
N GLU A 157 -2.28 5.44 -0.16
CA GLU A 157 -1.02 4.95 0.35
C GLU A 157 -0.39 6.01 1.26
N GLY A 158 0.04 5.59 2.45
CA GLY A 158 0.71 6.48 3.40
C GLY A 158 1.40 5.72 4.51
N GLU A 159 1.80 6.44 5.55
CA GLU A 159 2.41 5.88 6.75
C GLU A 159 1.35 5.71 7.85
N ILE A 160 1.41 4.60 8.60
CA ILE A 160 0.56 4.44 9.78
C ILE A 160 1.19 5.14 10.98
N GLU A 161 0.48 6.09 11.56
CA GLU A 161 0.91 6.84 12.73
C GLU A 161 -0.16 6.73 13.84
N THR A 162 0.27 6.74 15.09
CA THR A 162 -0.65 6.80 16.23
C THR A 162 -0.39 8.09 16.97
N ARG A 163 -1.38 8.99 16.97
CA ARG A 163 -1.32 10.23 17.73
C ARG A 163 -1.94 10.04 19.10
N VAL A 164 -1.29 10.62 20.10
CA VAL A 164 -1.78 10.66 21.47
C VAL A 164 -2.36 12.04 21.73
N TYR A 165 -3.58 12.10 22.25
CA TYR A 165 -4.19 13.37 22.68
C TYR A 165 -4.95 13.16 23.99
N ASN A 166 -5.00 14.21 24.80
CA ASN A 166 -5.80 14.21 26.01
C ASN A 166 -7.22 14.64 25.66
N ASP A 167 -8.20 13.87 26.10
CA ASP A 167 -9.59 14.27 26.00
C ASP A 167 -9.86 15.45 26.93
N GLY A 168 -10.44 16.52 26.40
CA GLY A 168 -10.68 17.76 27.16
C GLY A 168 -11.79 17.62 28.20
N VAL A 169 -12.63 16.59 28.10
CA VAL A 169 -13.76 16.35 29.00
C VAL A 169 -13.36 15.44 30.16
N ASP A 170 -12.74 14.30 29.85
CA ASP A 170 -12.45 13.26 30.84
C ASP A 170 -11.00 13.26 31.33
N GLY A 171 -10.13 14.09 30.75
CA GLY A 171 -8.70 14.13 31.06
C GLY A 171 -7.92 12.87 30.67
N GLN A 172 -8.56 11.89 30.03
CA GLN A 172 -7.94 10.62 29.67
C GLN A 172 -7.06 10.75 28.43
N VAL A 173 -5.92 10.08 28.45
CA VAL A 173 -5.01 9.95 27.31
C VAL A 173 -5.61 8.97 26.31
N ARG A 174 -5.87 9.43 25.08
CA ARG A 174 -6.43 8.62 23.98
C ARG A 174 -5.40 8.48 22.86
N ASN A 175 -5.33 7.27 22.32
CA ASN A 175 -4.51 6.95 21.16
C ASN A 175 -5.43 6.78 19.95
N ILE A 176 -5.14 7.50 18.87
CA ILE A 176 -5.83 7.33 17.59
C ILE A 176 -4.80 6.95 16.54
N SER A 177 -5.02 5.80 15.91
CA SER A 177 -4.31 5.39 14.72
C SER A 177 -4.89 6.09 13.49
N GLU A 178 -4.03 6.66 12.68
CA GLU A 178 -4.37 7.36 11.45
C GLU A 178 -3.34 7.02 10.37
N ILE A 179 -3.77 7.17 9.11
CA ILE A 179 -2.88 6.98 7.96
C ILE A 179 -2.53 8.36 7.43
N CYS A 180 -1.26 8.69 7.55
CA CYS A 180 -0.70 9.99 7.23
C CYS A 180 -0.09 9.98 5.83
N ILE A 181 -0.54 10.91 4.98
CA ILE A 181 0.03 11.15 3.65
C ILE A 181 0.90 12.41 3.74
N ARG A 182 2.23 12.23 3.77
CA ARG A 182 3.20 13.33 3.93
C ARG A 182 4.07 13.52 2.67
N GLY A 183 4.88 12.52 2.34
CA GLY A 183 5.89 12.58 1.28
C GLY A 183 5.44 11.84 0.02
N ASP A 184 5.97 10.63 -0.16
CA ASP A 184 5.75 9.72 -1.30
C ASP A 184 4.36 9.05 -1.31
N GLY A 185 3.52 9.34 -0.32
CA GLY A 185 2.18 8.79 -0.23
C GLY A 185 1.31 9.19 -1.42
N MET A 186 0.41 8.29 -1.82
CA MET A 186 -0.47 8.45 -2.97
C MET A 186 -1.92 8.56 -2.54
N LEU A 187 -2.66 9.39 -3.26
CA LEU A 187 -4.11 9.51 -3.17
C LEU A 187 -4.68 9.55 -4.58
N VAL A 188 -5.45 8.53 -4.96
CA VAL A 188 -6.03 8.42 -6.30
C VAL A 188 -7.52 8.17 -6.18
N ASN A 189 -8.31 8.90 -6.95
CA ASN A 189 -9.73 8.61 -7.13
C ASN A 189 -9.85 7.54 -8.23
N ILE A 190 -10.58 6.46 -7.96
CA ILE A 190 -10.73 5.29 -8.85
C ILE A 190 -12.12 5.28 -9.52
N ASP A 191 -13.02 6.21 -9.17
CA ASP A 191 -14.33 6.33 -9.81
C ASP A 191 -14.27 6.82 -11.26
#